data_AF-X0UE45-F1
#
_entry.id   AF-X0UE45-F1
#
_cell.length_a   1.000
_cell.length_b   1.000
_cell.length_c   1.000
_cell.angle_alpha   90.00
_cell.angle_beta   90.00
_cell.angle_gamma   90.00
#
_symmetry.space_group_name_H-M   'P 1'
#
loop_
_entity.id
_entity.type
_entity.pdbx_description
1 polymer ?
#
loop_
_entity_poly.entity_id
_entity_poly.type
_entity_poly.pdbx_seq_one_letter_code
_entity_poly.pdbx_strand_id
1 'polypeptide(L)' 'FEHVPGNYCFAKEVNPHKWIPIYFGETSDLSELFSDHHRIPDIQREGATHIHTHTGNANKEARLAEEADLVEKWHPKYND' A
#
# COMPACT_ATOMS: atom_id res chain seq x y z
N PHE A 1 -5.37 11.46 5.76
CA PHE A 1 -5.97 10.11 5.69
C PHE A 1 -6.97 9.97 6.82
N GLU A 2 -7.88 9.00 6.71
CA GLU A 2 -8.99 8.79 7.65
C GLU A 2 -8.59 7.82 8.77
N HIS A 3 -9.22 7.95 9.95
CA HIS A 3 -9.07 7.05 11.09
C HIS A 3 -9.88 5.76 10.89
N VAL A 4 -9.57 5.03 9.83
CA VAL A 4 -10.30 3.82 9.44
C VAL A 4 -9.32 2.72 9.01
N PRO A 5 -9.68 1.44 9.22
CA PRO A 5 -8.91 0.33 8.69
C PRO A 5 -8.98 0.29 7.17
N GLY A 6 -7.92 -0.24 6.55
CA GLY A 6 -7.89 -0.42 5.12
C GLY A 6 -6.59 -0.98 4.60
N ASN A 7 -6.55 -1.13 3.28
CA ASN A 7 -5.38 -1.50 2.53
C ASN A 7 -4.80 -0.27 1.83
N TYR A 8 -3.49 -0.29 1.61
CA TYR A 8 -2.80 0.78 0.92
C TYR A 8 -1.76 0.24 -0.04
N CYS A 9 -1.37 1.09 -0.99
CA CYS A 9 -0.36 0.80 -1.99
C CYS A 9 0.52 2.02 -2.19
N PHE A 10 1.83 1.86 -2.00
CA PHE A 10 2.79 2.82 -2.56
C PHE A 10 3.00 2.50 -4.04
N ALA A 11 2.89 3.50 -4.90
CA ALA A 11 2.96 3.30 -6.34
C ALA A 11 3.83 4.37 -7.03
N LYS A 12 4.40 3.96 -8.16
CA LYS A 12 5.17 4.83 -9.05
C LYS A 12 4.38 5.11 -10.30
N GLU A 13 4.17 6.38 -10.60
CA GLU A 13 3.64 6.79 -11.89
C GLU A 13 4.71 6.57 -12.97
N VAL A 14 4.39 5.74 -13.96
CA VAL A 14 5.29 5.40 -15.08
C VAL A 14 4.89 6.08 -16.38
N ASN A 15 3.64 6.52 -16.48
CA ASN A 15 3.08 7.35 -17.53
C ASN A 15 1.93 8.16 -16.93
N PRO A 16 1.48 9.26 -17.55
CA PRO A 16 0.33 10.03 -17.05
C PRO A 16 -0.86 9.13 -16.74
N HIS A 17 -1.29 9.15 -15.49
CA HIS A 17 -2.39 8.35 -14.96
C HIS A 17 -2.20 6.83 -15.03
N LYS A 18 -0.95 6.35 -15.08
CA LYS A 18 -0.60 4.93 -15.03
C LYS A 18 0.44 4.69 -13.96
N TRP A 19 0.11 3.82 -13.02
CA TRP A 19 0.94 3.50 -11.88
C TRP A 19 1.31 2.02 -11.83
N ILE A 20 2.50 1.74 -11.33
CA ILE A 20 2.95 0.39 -10.97
C ILE A 20 3.09 0.34 -9.45
N PRO A 21 2.52 -0.67 -8.77
CA PRO A 21 2.65 -0.82 -7.33
C PRO A 21 4.08 -1.21 -6.94
N ILE A 22 4.59 -0.61 -5.87
CA ILE A 22 5.90 -0.87 -5.28
C ILE A 22 5.76 -1.72 -4.01
N TYR A 23 4.67 -1.49 -3.26
CA TYR A 23 4.40 -2.15 -2.00
C TYR A 23 2.89 -2.11 -1.70
N PHE A 24 2.33 -3.20 -1.21
CA PHE A 24 1.00 -3.27 -0.60
C PHE A 24 1.10 -3.51 0.90
N GLY A 25 0.14 -3.00 1.66
CA GLY A 25 0.01 -3.32 3.08
C GLY A 25 -1.41 -3.17 3.58
N GLU A 26 -1.63 -3.61 4.80
CA GLU A 26 -2.86 -3.39 5.57
C GLU A 26 -2.57 -2.58 6.82
N THR A 27 -3.60 -1.90 7.33
CA THR A 27 -3.52 -1.19 8.61
C THR A 27 -4.89 -1.19 9.29
N SER A 28 -4.89 -1.10 10.62
CA SER A 28 -6.08 -0.77 11.41
C SER A 28 -6.46 0.71 11.35
N ASP A 29 -5.52 1.58 10.96
CA ASP A 29 -5.73 3.03 10.85
C ASP A 29 -4.89 3.61 9.69
N LEU A 30 -5.58 4.11 8.65
CA LEU A 30 -4.95 4.75 7.49
C LEU A 30 -4.30 6.11 7.81
N SER A 31 -4.62 6.72 8.95
CA SER A 31 -3.97 7.96 9.40
C SER A 31 -2.53 7.75 9.91
N GLU A 32 -2.20 6.54 10.40
CA GLU A 32 -0.90 6.20 10.99
C GLU A 32 0.19 5.85 9.95
N LEU A 33 -0.22 5.70 8.68
CA LEU A 33 0.63 5.25 7.57
C LEU A 33 1.90 6.08 7.34
N PHE A 34 1.89 7.34 7.78
CA PHE A 34 2.91 8.34 7.45
C PHE A 34 3.90 8.61 8.58
N SER A 35 3.65 8.08 9.78
CA SER A 35 4.48 8.38 10.95
C SER A 35 5.69 7.46 11.09
N ASP A 36 5.62 6.17 10.72
CA ASP A 36 6.68 5.22 11.06
C ASP A 36 6.74 3.94 10.18
N HIS A 37 6.51 4.07 8.87
CA HIS A 37 6.62 2.90 7.99
C HIS A 37 8.10 2.60 7.66
N HIS A 38 8.62 1.51 8.21
CA HIS A 38 10.06 1.15 8.19
C HIS A 38 10.67 1.02 6.79
N ARG A 39 9.86 0.76 5.75
CA ARG A 39 10.34 0.72 4.35
C ARG A 39 10.21 2.04 3.58
N ILE A 40 9.78 3.14 4.20
CA ILE A 40 9.66 4.45 3.52
C ILE A 40 10.95 4.84 2.77
N PRO A 41 12.16 4.72 3.36
CA PRO A 41 13.38 5.08 2.64
C PRO A 41 13.60 4.27 1.36
N ASP A 42 13.30 2.97 1.39
CA ASP A 42 13.43 2.09 0.22
C ASP A 42 12.37 2.39 -0.84
N ILE A 43 11.13 2.58 -0.41
CA ILE A 43 9.98 2.91 -1.28
C ILE A 43 10.19 4.26 -1.98
N GLN A 44 10.70 5.26 -1.25
CA GLN A 44 11.05 6.56 -1.81
C GLN A 44 12.20 6.44 -2.83
N ARG A 45 13.23 5.65 -2.52
CA ARG A 45 14.35 5.40 -3.44
C ARG A 45 13.90 4.72 -4.74
N GLU A 46 12.88 3.88 -4.70
CA GLU A 46 12.30 3.25 -5.90
C GLU A 46 11.51 4.24 -6.79
N GLY A 47 11.21 5.43 -6.25
CA GLY A 47 10.49 6.49 -6.95
C GLY A 47 8.98 6.39 -6.76
N ALA A 48 8.52 5.97 -5.59
CA ALA A 48 7.11 6.13 -5.24
C ALA A 48 6.70 7.60 -5.32
N THR A 49 5.57 7.85 -5.99
CA THR A 49 5.01 9.19 -6.22
C THR A 49 3.60 9.32 -5.69
N HIS A 50 2.92 8.19 -5.51
CA HIS A 50 1.51 8.13 -5.16
C HIS A 50 1.26 7.08 -4.09
N ILE A 51 0.22 7.31 -3.29
CA ILE A 51 -0.32 6.34 -2.35
C ILE A 51 -1.78 6.16 -2.69
N HIS A 52 -2.15 4.93 -3.01
CA HIS A 52 -3.54 4.55 -3.20
C HIS A 52 -4.02 3.88 -1.93
N THR A 53 -5.27 4.15 -1.54
CA THR A 53 -5.90 3.54 -0.37
C THR A 53 -7.24 2.98 -0.74
N HIS A 54 -7.54 1.81 -0.19
CA HIS A 54 -8.87 1.25 -0.18
C HIS A 54 -9.36 1.28 1.26
N THR A 55 -10.31 2.19 1.53
CA THR A 55 -11.02 2.24 2.80
C THR A 55 -12.00 1.07 2.82
N GLY A 56 -11.80 0.11 3.73
CA GLY A 56 -12.61 -1.11 3.66
C GLY A 56 -12.13 -2.21 4.58
N ASN A 57 -13.10 -3.00 5.04
CA ASN A 57 -12.97 -4.12 5.96
C ASN A 57 -12.46 -3.78 7.38
N ALA A 58 -13.42 -3.65 8.30
CA ALA A 58 -13.14 -3.72 9.74
C ALA A 58 -12.48 -5.07 10.11
N ASN A 59 -12.74 -6.13 9.35
CA ASN A 59 -12.11 -7.43 9.54
C ASN A 59 -10.67 -7.43 9.01
N LYS A 60 -9.71 -7.66 9.91
CA LYS A 60 -8.28 -7.80 9.58
C LYS A 60 -8.00 -8.94 8.60
N GLU A 61 -8.66 -10.08 8.75
CA GLU A 61 -8.43 -11.25 7.89
C GLU A 61 -8.79 -10.94 6.43
N ALA A 62 -9.85 -10.16 6.22
CA ALA A 62 -10.26 -9.76 4.89
C ALA A 62 -9.26 -8.77 4.26
N ARG A 63 -8.68 -7.86 5.05
CA ARG A 63 -7.61 -6.97 4.57
C ARG A 63 -6.32 -7.73 4.24
N LEU A 64 -5.96 -8.74 5.04
CA LEU A 64 -4.81 -9.60 4.77
C LEU A 64 -5.02 -10.46 3.52
N ALA A 65 -6.24 -10.99 3.32
CA ALA A 65 -6.57 -11.73 2.10
C ALA A 65 -6.49 -10.84 0.86
N GLU A 66 -7.02 -9.60 0.94
CA GLU A 66 -6.92 -8.63 -0.15
C GLU A 66 -5.46 -8.25 -0.44
N GLU A 67 -4.64 -8.01 0.59
CA GLU A 67 -3.21 -7.75 0.43
C GLU A 67 -2.50 -8.91 -0.28
N ALA A 68 -2.77 -10.15 0.15
CA ALA A 68 -2.19 -11.35 -0.46
C ALA A 68 -2.56 -11.48 -1.95
N ASP A 69 -3.84 -11.28 -2.29
CA ASP A 69 -4.31 -11.31 -3.69
C ASP A 69 -3.61 -10.24 -4.54
N LEU A 70 -3.40 -9.05 -3.99
CA LEU A 70 -2.71 -7.95 -4.67
C LEU A 70 -1.22 -8.24 -4.86
N VAL A 71 -0.56 -8.81 -3.86
CA VAL A 71 0.84 -9.22 -3.93
C VAL A 71 1.04 -10.34 -4.95
N GLU A 72 0.17 -11.35 -4.96
CA GLU A 72 0.21 -12.44 -5.94
C GLU A 72 -0.02 -11.92 -7.36
N LYS A 73 -0.94 -10.97 -7.54
CA LYS A 73 -1.25 -10.42 -8.86
C LYS A 73 -0.14 -9.55 -9.45
N TRP A 74 0.52 -8.74 -8.61
CA TRP A 74 1.41 -7.68 -9.09
C TRP A 74 2.90 -7.94 -8.83
N HIS A 75 3.23 -8.89 -7.95
CA HIS A 75 4.59 -9.20 -7.54
C HIS A 75 5.43 -7.94 -7.22
N PRO A 76 4.96 -7.08 -6.31
CA PRO A 76 5.65 -5.84 -5.97
C PRO A 76 7.01 -6.13 -5.33
N LYS A 77 8.01 -5.29 -5.65
CA LYS A 77 9.41 -5.51 -5.27
C LYS A 77 9.67 -5.61 -3.77
N TYR A 78 8.83 -4.97 -2.94
CA TYR A 78 9.10 -4.82 -1.50
C TYR A 78 8.09 -5.55 -0.59
N ASN A 79 7.19 -6.38 -1.14
CA ASN A 79 6.48 -7.39 -0.37
C ASN A 79 7.29 -8.70 -0.46
N ASP A 80 8.09 -8.95 0.57
CA ASP A 80 8.90 -10.17 0.71
C ASP A 80 8.08 -11.32 1.32
#